data_AF-A0AAV2WJJ6-F1
#
_entry.id   AF-A0AAV2WJJ6-F1
#
_cell.length_a   1.000
_cell.length_b   1.000
_cell.length_c   1.000
_cell.angle_alpha   90.00
_cell.angle_beta   90.00
_cell.angle_gamma   90.00
#
_symmetry.space_group_name_H-M   'P 1'
#
loop_
_entity.id
_entity.type
_entity.pdbx_description
1 polymer ?
#
loop_
_entity_poly.entity_id
_entity_poly.type
_entity_poly.pdbx_seq_one_letter_code
_entity_poly.pdbx_strand_id
1 'polypeptide(L)'
;MTTSLADTTTTSSLVATTTRRDFSANDLLRLLKGEVYAIRIRDVLSGDTLAGLRDRLLDRDDHGPLGTDPQFRRIGHAFSETTSVDDQEEYFRSAAEHLAYIREVCAPHPYPADTLRLLLDEVWPAGATVLTWESRKFLPGVVRYQQPGVDLEPHTDNVARNLPADQTLGIARQLSVNVYLDLPNRGGELELWEAYPDESDYQQLSGDRTWGIDRHLVGEPALTLSPETGEAIVIDPRRVHAVRPSADRPRVTVGLFIGVRTNEPLAVWS
;
A
#
# COMPACT_ATOMS: atom_id res chain seq x y z
N MET A 1 -42.57 2.15 10.91
CA MET A 1 -41.42 2.81 11.57
C MET A 1 -40.31 2.86 10.55
N THR A 2 -39.71 4.04 10.44
CA THR A 2 -38.91 4.58 9.35
C THR A 2 -37.64 3.79 9.04
N THR A 3 -37.48 3.46 7.76
CA THR A 3 -36.25 3.03 7.10
C THR A 3 -35.18 4.10 7.22
N SER A 4 -34.02 3.74 7.78
CA SER A 4 -32.81 4.56 7.74
C SER A 4 -32.15 4.41 6.37
N LEU A 5 -32.28 5.42 5.53
CA LEU A 5 -31.42 5.62 4.37
C LEU A 5 -30.09 6.14 4.90
N ALA A 6 -29.13 5.23 5.09
CA ALA A 6 -27.77 5.61 5.38
C ALA A 6 -27.19 6.44 4.22
N ASP A 7 -26.53 7.50 4.63
CA ASP A 7 -26.01 8.63 3.87
C ASP A 7 -25.02 8.20 2.78
N THR A 8 -25.51 7.98 1.56
CA THR A 8 -24.70 7.64 0.37
C THR A 8 -24.04 8.87 -0.25
N THR A 9 -24.36 10.07 0.24
CA THR A 9 -23.90 11.35 -0.30
C THR A 9 -22.52 11.76 0.21
N THR A 10 -22.18 11.39 1.45
CA THR A 10 -20.93 11.81 2.12
C THR A 10 -19.72 10.97 1.71
N THR A 11 -19.92 9.71 1.34
CA THR A 11 -18.83 8.80 0.92
C THR A 11 -18.27 9.16 -0.46
N SER A 12 -19.08 9.73 -1.35
CA SER A 12 -18.68 10.04 -2.74
C SER A 12 -17.72 11.21 -2.84
N SER A 13 -17.65 12.12 -1.85
CA SER A 13 -16.76 13.28 -1.90
C SER A 13 -15.33 12.94 -1.43
N LEU A 14 -15.18 11.94 -0.57
CA LEU A 14 -13.89 11.53 0.01
C LEU A 14 -13.06 10.62 -0.92
N VAL A 15 -13.60 10.23 -2.08
CA VAL A 15 -12.96 9.31 -3.01
C VAL A 15 -12.90 9.93 -4.39
N ALA A 16 -11.71 10.03 -4.97
CA ALA A 16 -11.55 10.30 -6.40
C ALA A 16 -11.51 8.97 -7.15
N THR A 17 -12.30 8.85 -8.23
CA THR A 17 -12.25 7.69 -9.12
C THR A 17 -11.79 8.12 -10.50
N THR A 18 -10.80 7.43 -11.04
CA THR A 18 -10.25 7.65 -12.38
C THR A 18 -9.95 6.30 -13.05
N THR A 19 -9.41 6.32 -14.25
CA THR A 19 -8.93 5.14 -14.98
C THR A 19 -7.43 5.25 -15.17
N ARG A 20 -6.74 4.14 -15.47
CA ARG A 20 -5.33 4.18 -15.86
C ARG A 20 -5.05 5.18 -16.99
N ARG A 21 -6.00 5.36 -17.92
CA ARG A 21 -5.87 6.26 -19.07
C ARG A 21 -5.98 7.74 -18.68
N ASP A 22 -6.84 8.04 -17.71
CA ASP A 22 -7.19 9.42 -17.34
C ASP A 22 -6.49 9.88 -16.05
N PHE A 23 -5.78 8.99 -15.37
CA PHE A 23 -5.00 9.31 -14.18
C PHE A 23 -3.94 10.37 -14.49
N SER A 24 -3.80 11.32 -13.58
CA SER A 24 -2.95 12.50 -13.75
C SER A 24 -2.28 12.92 -12.44
N ALA A 25 -1.26 13.79 -12.53
CA ALA A 25 -0.70 14.43 -11.33
C ALA A 25 -1.74 15.19 -10.50
N ASN A 26 -2.81 15.71 -11.12
CA ASN A 26 -3.85 16.42 -10.39
C ASN A 26 -4.56 15.50 -9.40
N ASP A 27 -4.77 14.22 -9.74
CA ASP A 27 -5.39 13.26 -8.83
C ASP A 27 -4.54 13.09 -7.56
N LEU A 28 -3.22 12.90 -7.72
CA LEU A 28 -2.28 12.85 -6.59
C LEU A 28 -2.29 14.14 -5.77
N LEU A 29 -2.34 15.31 -6.43
CA LEU A 29 -2.39 16.59 -5.73
C LEU A 29 -3.65 16.75 -4.88
N ARG A 30 -4.80 16.23 -5.32
CA ARG A 30 -6.04 16.25 -4.51
C ARG A 30 -5.87 15.45 -3.22
N LEU A 31 -5.26 14.27 -3.31
CA LEU A 31 -4.94 13.44 -2.14
C LEU A 31 -3.93 14.14 -1.21
N LEU A 32 -2.85 14.69 -1.77
CA LEU A 32 -1.80 15.39 -1.02
C LEU A 32 -2.29 16.67 -0.31
N LYS A 33 -3.33 17.31 -0.84
CA LYS A 33 -4.01 18.46 -0.23
C LYS A 33 -5.07 18.06 0.80
N GLY A 34 -5.37 16.76 0.92
CA GLY A 34 -6.43 16.24 1.78
C GLY A 34 -7.84 16.51 1.26
N GLU A 35 -8.01 16.83 -0.03
CA GLU A 35 -9.32 17.04 -0.66
C GLU A 35 -10.11 15.72 -0.80
N VAL A 36 -9.39 14.61 -0.89
CA VAL A 36 -9.91 13.23 -0.88
C VAL A 36 -9.05 12.38 0.04
N TYR A 37 -9.59 11.28 0.55
CA TYR A 37 -8.86 10.32 1.38
C TYR A 37 -8.30 9.15 0.59
N ALA A 38 -8.88 8.88 -0.58
CA ALA A 38 -8.42 7.82 -1.46
C ALA A 38 -8.60 8.19 -2.95
N ILE A 39 -7.74 7.61 -3.78
CA ILE A 39 -7.88 7.60 -5.24
C ILE A 39 -8.05 6.16 -5.69
N ARG A 40 -9.11 5.86 -6.42
CA ARG A 40 -9.31 4.59 -7.14
C ARG A 40 -8.89 4.77 -8.59
N ILE A 41 -7.89 4.00 -9.03
CA ILE A 41 -7.44 3.96 -10.41
C ILE A 41 -7.90 2.63 -11.00
N ARG A 42 -8.94 2.68 -11.83
CA ARG A 42 -9.49 1.49 -12.50
C ARG A 42 -8.60 1.07 -13.67
N ASP A 43 -8.71 -0.20 -14.04
CA ASP A 43 -8.05 -0.77 -15.22
C ASP A 43 -6.51 -0.63 -15.21
N VAL A 44 -5.90 -0.65 -14.03
CA VAL A 44 -4.43 -0.71 -13.89
C VAL A 44 -3.93 -2.02 -14.48
N LEU A 45 -4.62 -3.12 -14.15
CA LEU A 45 -4.49 -4.43 -14.75
C LEU A 45 -5.85 -4.85 -15.32
N SER A 46 -5.87 -5.37 -16.55
CA SER A 46 -7.09 -5.83 -17.21
C SER A 46 -6.79 -6.94 -18.21
N GLY A 47 -7.85 -7.65 -18.63
CA GLY A 47 -7.79 -8.71 -19.63
C GLY A 47 -6.75 -9.79 -19.32
N ASP A 48 -6.02 -10.21 -20.34
CA ASP A 48 -5.04 -11.30 -20.28
C ASP A 48 -3.93 -11.06 -19.24
N THR A 49 -3.54 -9.81 -19.02
CA THR A 49 -2.54 -9.46 -18.00
C THR A 49 -3.03 -9.76 -16.60
N LEU A 50 -4.25 -9.37 -16.27
CA LEU A 50 -4.82 -9.65 -14.96
C LEU A 50 -5.02 -11.15 -14.75
N ALA A 51 -5.59 -11.83 -15.75
CA ALA A 51 -5.82 -13.27 -15.67
C ALA A 51 -4.50 -14.05 -15.48
N GLY A 52 -3.49 -13.78 -16.31
CA GLY A 52 -2.22 -14.48 -16.23
C GLY A 52 -1.41 -14.15 -14.98
N LEU A 53 -1.49 -12.93 -14.43
CA LEU A 53 -0.89 -12.61 -13.13
C LEU A 53 -1.57 -13.36 -11.98
N ARG A 54 -2.90 -13.50 -12.02
CA ARG A 54 -3.64 -14.27 -11.02
C ARG A 54 -3.23 -15.74 -11.04
N ASP A 55 -3.20 -16.36 -12.23
CA ASP A 55 -2.79 -17.77 -12.38
C ASP A 55 -1.38 -18.04 -11.83
N ARG A 56 -0.51 -17.03 -11.88
CA ARG A 56 0.90 -17.15 -11.45
C ARG A 56 1.14 -16.84 -9.98
N LEU A 57 0.30 -16.01 -9.37
CA LEU A 57 0.53 -15.47 -8.05
C LEU A 57 -0.40 -16.03 -6.97
N LEU A 58 -1.63 -16.46 -7.26
CA LEU A 58 -2.61 -16.76 -6.20
C LEU A 58 -2.34 -18.06 -5.43
N ASP A 59 -2.09 -19.16 -6.13
CA ASP A 59 -1.97 -20.50 -5.53
C ASP A 59 -0.51 -20.91 -5.28
N ARG A 60 0.33 -19.93 -4.94
CA ARG A 60 1.74 -20.13 -4.65
C ARG A 60 1.94 -20.57 -3.21
N ASP A 61 2.97 -21.38 -2.96
CA ASP A 61 3.35 -21.86 -1.61
C ASP A 61 4.70 -21.28 -1.11
N ASP A 62 5.48 -20.66 -1.99
CA ASP A 62 6.84 -20.13 -1.78
C ASP A 62 6.86 -18.71 -1.19
N HIS A 63 5.75 -18.27 -0.60
CA HIS A 63 5.65 -16.98 0.07
C HIS A 63 6.17 -17.07 1.51
N GLY A 64 7.10 -16.20 1.92
CA GLY A 64 7.65 -16.18 3.28
C GLY A 64 6.74 -15.44 4.28
N PRO A 65 6.87 -15.67 5.60
CA PRO A 65 6.07 -14.99 6.65
C PRO A 65 6.55 -13.56 6.92
N LEU A 66 5.64 -12.57 6.97
CA LEU A 66 5.94 -11.16 7.31
C LEU A 66 6.66 -11.08 8.66
N GLY A 67 7.72 -10.27 8.73
CA GLY A 67 8.57 -10.16 9.92
C GLY A 67 7.82 -9.66 11.16
N THR A 68 6.81 -8.80 10.95
CA THR A 68 5.98 -8.22 12.01
C THR A 68 4.76 -9.07 12.37
N ASP A 69 4.30 -9.94 11.46
CA ASP A 69 3.15 -10.85 11.69
C ASP A 69 3.23 -12.07 10.75
N PRO A 70 3.62 -13.26 11.26
CA PRO A 70 3.76 -14.47 10.45
C PRO A 70 2.49 -14.95 9.75
N GLN A 71 1.31 -14.44 10.14
CA GLN A 71 0.04 -14.75 9.48
C GLN A 71 -0.11 -14.03 8.13
N PHE A 72 0.60 -12.91 7.95
CA PHE A 72 0.81 -12.31 6.65
C PHE A 72 1.95 -13.02 5.95
N ARG A 73 1.78 -13.31 4.67
CA ARG A 73 2.85 -13.87 3.85
C ARG A 73 3.13 -12.95 2.66
N ARG A 74 4.36 -12.96 2.16
CA ARG A 74 4.77 -12.10 1.05
C ARG A 74 5.86 -12.71 0.17
N ILE A 75 5.96 -12.17 -1.04
CA ILE A 75 7.12 -12.33 -1.92
C ILE A 75 7.82 -10.98 -2.00
N GLY A 76 9.13 -10.98 -1.72
CA GLY A 76 9.92 -9.79 -1.45
C GLY A 76 9.88 -9.40 0.03
N HIS A 77 10.87 -8.62 0.47
CA HIS A 77 10.99 -8.13 1.84
C HIS A 77 10.74 -6.62 1.83
N ALA A 78 9.78 -6.13 2.62
CA ALA A 78 9.46 -4.72 2.70
C ALA A 78 10.42 -4.00 3.67
N PHE A 79 10.83 -2.77 3.35
CA PHE A 79 11.72 -2.00 4.23
C PHE A 79 11.09 -1.71 5.59
N SER A 80 9.75 -1.62 5.64
CA SER A 80 9.00 -1.45 6.87
C SER A 80 9.18 -2.61 7.87
N GLU A 81 9.68 -3.76 7.42
CA GLU A 81 9.98 -4.92 8.26
C GLU A 81 11.37 -4.85 8.91
N THR A 82 12.21 -3.88 8.54
CA THR A 82 13.54 -3.72 9.11
C THR A 82 13.47 -3.04 10.48
N THR A 83 14.14 -3.62 11.47
CA THR A 83 14.13 -3.12 12.87
C THR A 83 15.54 -2.77 13.38
N SER A 84 16.57 -3.17 12.65
CA SER A 84 17.97 -2.96 12.99
C SER A 84 18.81 -2.63 11.76
N VAL A 85 20.05 -2.16 11.98
CA VAL A 85 21.02 -1.90 10.90
C VAL A 85 21.34 -3.20 10.15
N ASP A 86 21.45 -4.33 10.85
CA ASP A 86 21.71 -5.63 10.23
C ASP A 86 20.56 -6.06 9.32
N ASP A 87 19.30 -5.82 9.72
CA ASP A 87 18.12 -6.08 8.89
C ASP A 87 18.12 -5.21 7.62
N GLN A 88 18.52 -3.94 7.74
CA GLN A 88 18.63 -3.03 6.60
C GLN A 88 19.73 -3.48 5.62
N GLU A 89 20.87 -3.94 6.13
CA GLU A 89 21.94 -4.49 5.28
C GLU A 89 21.48 -5.74 4.54
N GLU A 90 20.76 -6.65 5.20
CA GLU A 90 20.17 -7.83 4.55
C GLU A 90 19.09 -7.45 3.52
N TYR A 91 18.25 -6.46 3.84
CA TYR A 91 17.28 -5.91 2.88
C TYR A 91 17.96 -5.45 1.60
N PHE A 92 19.01 -4.62 1.69
CA PHE A 92 19.69 -4.10 0.51
C PHE A 92 20.48 -5.18 -0.26
N ARG A 93 21.01 -6.18 0.45
CA ARG A 93 21.69 -7.32 -0.17
C ARG A 93 20.76 -8.16 -1.03
N SER A 94 19.53 -8.39 -0.55
CA SER A 94 18.54 -9.26 -1.20
C SER A 94 17.57 -8.54 -2.14
N ALA A 95 17.45 -7.20 -2.08
CA ALA A 95 16.45 -6.43 -2.84
C ALA A 95 16.51 -6.68 -4.37
N ALA A 96 17.69 -6.77 -4.95
CA ALA A 96 17.85 -7.01 -6.39
C ALA A 96 17.41 -8.42 -6.80
N GLU A 97 17.74 -9.42 -5.98
CA GLU A 97 17.36 -10.82 -6.21
C GLU A 97 15.85 -11.01 -6.04
N HIS A 98 15.26 -10.40 -5.00
CA HIS A 98 13.80 -10.38 -4.82
C HIS A 98 13.08 -9.72 -6.00
N LEU A 99 13.58 -8.59 -6.51
CA LEU A 99 12.99 -7.94 -7.68
C LEU A 99 13.06 -8.82 -8.93
N ALA A 100 14.22 -9.47 -9.18
CA ALA A 100 14.38 -10.37 -10.30
C ALA A 100 13.41 -11.55 -10.20
N TYR A 101 13.29 -12.13 -9.00
CA TYR A 101 12.39 -13.25 -8.74
C TYR A 101 10.92 -12.89 -8.95
N ILE A 102 10.46 -11.77 -8.40
CA ILE A 102 9.06 -11.32 -8.59
C ILE A 102 8.75 -11.11 -10.07
N ARG A 103 9.68 -10.52 -10.83
CA ARG A 103 9.53 -10.34 -12.28
C ARG A 103 9.51 -11.66 -13.03
N GLU A 104 10.34 -12.63 -12.65
CA GLU A 104 10.33 -13.98 -13.20
C GLU A 104 8.97 -14.67 -12.96
N VAL A 105 8.45 -14.58 -11.74
CA VAL A 105 7.12 -15.13 -11.40
C VAL A 105 6.02 -14.48 -12.23
N CYS A 106 6.07 -13.16 -12.43
CA CYS A 106 5.07 -12.44 -13.22
C CYS A 106 5.17 -12.72 -14.73
N ALA A 107 6.35 -13.08 -15.23
CA ALA A 107 6.58 -13.26 -16.66
C ALA A 107 5.61 -14.28 -17.28
N PRO A 108 5.06 -14.01 -18.49
CA PRO A 108 5.43 -12.95 -19.42
C PRO A 108 4.71 -11.60 -19.16
N HIS A 109 3.89 -11.51 -18.11
CA HIS A 109 3.14 -10.30 -17.80
C HIS A 109 4.01 -9.29 -17.02
N PRO A 110 3.79 -7.98 -17.20
CA PRO A 110 4.53 -6.97 -16.48
C PRO A 110 4.22 -7.03 -14.99
N TYR A 111 5.26 -6.91 -14.17
CA TYR A 111 5.11 -6.79 -12.71
C TYR A 111 4.26 -5.54 -12.37
N PRO A 112 3.21 -5.65 -11.52
CA PRO A 112 2.31 -4.52 -11.27
C PRO A 112 2.98 -3.26 -10.68
N ALA A 113 4.00 -3.39 -9.83
CA ALA A 113 4.69 -2.21 -9.30
C ALA A 113 5.52 -1.50 -10.39
N ASP A 114 6.07 -2.24 -11.36
CA ASP A 114 6.73 -1.63 -12.54
C ASP A 114 5.71 -0.88 -13.40
N THR A 115 4.52 -1.44 -13.58
CA THR A 115 3.42 -0.80 -14.31
C THR A 115 3.00 0.51 -13.65
N LEU A 116 2.83 0.50 -12.32
CA LEU A 116 2.50 1.72 -11.58
C LEU A 116 3.64 2.75 -11.59
N ARG A 117 4.90 2.33 -11.43
CA ARG A 117 6.03 3.24 -11.50
C ARG A 117 6.10 3.96 -12.85
N LEU A 118 5.88 3.25 -13.95
CA LEU A 118 5.84 3.86 -15.29
C LEU A 118 4.66 4.83 -15.43
N LEU A 119 3.47 4.46 -14.94
CA LEU A 119 2.33 5.36 -14.93
C LEU A 119 2.63 6.65 -14.15
N LEU A 120 3.24 6.52 -12.97
CA LEU A 120 3.66 7.67 -12.15
C LEU A 120 4.71 8.54 -12.86
N ASP A 121 5.66 7.90 -13.57
CA ASP A 121 6.69 8.57 -14.34
C ASP A 121 6.11 9.41 -15.49
N GLU A 122 5.10 8.88 -16.16
CA GLU A 122 4.44 9.55 -17.29
C GLU A 122 3.55 10.74 -16.84
N VAL A 123 2.92 10.65 -15.67
CA VAL A 123 1.96 11.68 -15.22
C VAL A 123 2.58 12.75 -14.33
N TRP A 124 3.64 12.42 -13.58
CA TRP A 124 4.27 13.37 -12.67
C TRP A 124 5.29 14.24 -13.41
N PRO A 125 5.26 15.59 -13.27
CA PRO A 125 6.11 16.47 -14.08
C PRO A 125 7.62 16.20 -13.99
N ALA A 126 8.09 15.71 -12.84
CA ALA A 126 9.49 15.37 -12.62
C ALA A 126 9.79 13.87 -12.79
N GLY A 127 8.82 13.06 -13.21
CA GLY A 127 8.95 11.61 -13.36
C GLY A 127 8.84 10.82 -12.06
N ALA A 128 9.18 9.53 -12.11
CA ALA A 128 9.18 8.60 -10.99
C ALA A 128 10.32 7.57 -11.07
N THR A 129 10.99 7.37 -9.94
CA THR A 129 12.19 6.52 -9.82
C THR A 129 12.07 5.58 -8.63
N VAL A 130 12.81 4.47 -8.67
CA VAL A 130 12.99 3.64 -7.47
C VAL A 130 13.77 4.45 -6.44
N LEU A 131 13.31 4.45 -5.19
CA LEU A 131 14.00 5.14 -4.10
C LEU A 131 15.43 4.61 -3.96
N THR A 132 16.35 5.53 -3.67
CA THR A 132 17.74 5.22 -3.38
C THR A 132 18.16 5.82 -2.04
N TRP A 133 18.92 5.07 -1.25
CA TRP A 133 19.59 5.56 -0.05
C TRP A 133 21.03 5.04 -0.06
N GLU A 134 22.00 5.94 0.12
CA GLU A 134 23.44 5.61 0.08
C GLU A 134 23.85 4.84 -1.20
N SER A 135 23.33 5.26 -2.35
CA SER A 135 23.54 4.62 -3.66
C SER A 135 22.98 3.19 -3.80
N ARG A 136 22.20 2.72 -2.83
CA ARG A 136 21.51 1.43 -2.86
C ARG A 136 20.04 1.62 -3.22
N LYS A 137 19.49 0.73 -4.05
CA LYS A 137 18.09 0.79 -4.48
C LYS A 137 17.21 0.01 -3.51
N PHE A 138 16.05 0.56 -3.20
CA PHE A 138 15.00 -0.16 -2.50
C PHE A 138 14.33 -1.17 -3.42
N LEU A 139 13.64 -2.15 -2.84
CA LEU A 139 12.68 -2.97 -3.54
C LEU A 139 11.46 -2.09 -3.89
N PRO A 140 11.00 -2.00 -5.15
CA PRO A 140 9.95 -1.07 -5.56
C PRO A 140 8.53 -1.52 -5.21
N GLY A 141 8.35 -2.74 -4.70
CA GLY A 141 7.07 -3.30 -4.34
C GLY A 141 7.18 -4.74 -3.84
N VAL A 142 6.16 -5.19 -3.11
CA VAL A 142 6.04 -6.58 -2.61
C VAL A 142 4.69 -7.16 -2.97
N VAL A 143 4.61 -8.48 -3.12
CA VAL A 143 3.33 -9.19 -3.24
C VAL A 143 2.89 -9.63 -1.85
N ARG A 144 1.72 -9.20 -1.37
CA ARG A 144 1.18 -9.52 -0.04
C ARG A 144 -0.01 -10.46 -0.14
N TYR A 145 -0.03 -11.45 0.74
CA TYR A 145 -1.07 -12.44 0.91
C TYR A 145 -1.64 -12.32 2.32
N GLN A 146 -2.83 -11.75 2.43
CA GLN A 146 -3.61 -11.73 3.67
C GLN A 146 -4.53 -12.94 3.66
N GLN A 147 -4.21 -13.93 4.50
CA GLN A 147 -4.96 -15.19 4.57
C GLN A 147 -6.34 -14.99 5.21
N PRO A 148 -7.29 -15.93 5.03
CA PRO A 148 -8.58 -15.88 5.70
C PRO A 148 -8.44 -15.74 7.23
N GLY A 149 -9.26 -14.87 7.81
CA GLY A 149 -9.28 -14.58 9.25
C GLY A 149 -8.18 -13.65 9.75
N VAL A 150 -7.23 -13.25 8.90
CA VAL A 150 -6.14 -12.33 9.27
C VAL A 150 -6.61 -10.89 9.09
N ASP A 151 -6.61 -10.11 10.17
CA ASP A 151 -6.88 -8.66 10.16
C ASP A 151 -5.58 -7.88 9.90
N LEU A 152 -5.68 -6.72 9.26
CA LEU A 152 -4.64 -5.69 9.36
C LEU A 152 -5.18 -4.58 10.25
N GLU A 153 -4.82 -4.63 11.52
CA GLU A 153 -5.29 -3.70 12.55
C GLU A 153 -5.05 -2.23 12.18
N PRO A 154 -5.83 -1.29 12.72
CA PRO A 154 -5.64 0.13 12.48
C PRO A 154 -4.20 0.58 12.75
N HIS A 155 -3.58 1.25 11.79
CA HIS A 155 -2.19 1.69 11.88
C HIS A 155 -1.96 2.92 11.02
N THR A 156 -0.73 3.43 11.08
CA THR A 156 -0.19 4.41 10.13
C THR A 156 1.12 3.87 9.60
N ASP A 157 1.52 4.23 8.38
CA ASP A 157 2.86 3.96 7.87
C ASP A 157 3.70 5.22 7.85
N ASN A 158 4.95 5.09 8.26
CA ASN A 158 5.94 6.15 8.16
C ASN A 158 7.33 5.56 8.05
N VAL A 159 7.95 5.71 6.89
CA VAL A 159 9.28 5.18 6.62
C VAL A 159 10.33 5.70 7.60
N ALA A 160 10.13 6.88 8.21
CA ALA A 160 11.05 7.42 9.20
C ALA A 160 11.18 6.54 10.46
N ARG A 161 10.19 5.69 10.77
CA ARG A 161 10.26 4.74 11.89
C ARG A 161 11.31 3.65 11.68
N ASN A 162 11.64 3.37 10.43
CA ASN A 162 12.62 2.35 10.04
C ASN A 162 14.00 2.95 9.77
N LEU A 163 14.21 4.25 9.99
CA LEU A 163 15.49 4.92 9.79
C LEU A 163 16.18 5.19 11.13
N PRO A 164 17.51 5.26 11.17
CA PRO A 164 18.23 5.86 12.28
C PRO A 164 17.75 7.30 12.54
N ALA A 165 17.72 7.72 13.81
CA ALA A 165 17.10 8.98 14.23
C ALA A 165 17.72 10.25 13.61
N ASP A 166 18.97 10.16 13.15
CA ASP A 166 19.72 11.24 12.49
C ASP A 166 19.67 11.18 10.94
N GLN A 167 18.97 10.18 10.38
CA GLN A 167 18.89 9.95 8.94
C GLN A 167 17.53 10.36 8.37
N THR A 168 17.53 10.76 7.09
CA THR A 168 16.32 11.10 6.37
C THR A 168 16.42 10.72 4.90
N LEU A 169 15.29 10.31 4.33
CA LEU A 169 15.15 10.02 2.90
C LEU A 169 14.71 11.26 2.09
N GLY A 170 14.57 12.42 2.74
CA GLY A 170 14.12 13.67 2.12
C GLY A 170 12.65 13.65 1.66
N ILE A 171 11.85 12.67 2.13
CA ILE A 171 10.44 12.50 1.76
C ILE A 171 9.59 13.51 2.53
N ALA A 172 8.92 14.42 1.81
CA ALA A 172 8.03 15.43 2.39
C ALA A 172 6.60 14.90 2.63
N ARG A 173 6.13 13.99 1.78
CA ARG A 173 4.88 13.25 1.93
C ARG A 173 5.06 11.80 1.49
N GLN A 174 4.46 10.89 2.22
CA GLN A 174 4.39 9.47 1.86
C GLN A 174 2.96 9.16 1.43
N LEU A 175 2.80 8.39 0.35
CA LEU A 175 1.55 7.78 -0.07
C LEU A 175 1.74 6.27 -0.10
N SER A 176 0.65 5.51 0.00
CA SER A 176 0.63 4.06 -0.15
C SER A 176 -0.29 3.69 -1.29
N VAL A 177 0.07 2.68 -2.07
CA VAL A 177 -0.77 2.14 -3.13
C VAL A 177 -0.74 0.63 -3.12
N ASN A 178 -1.91 0.03 -3.24
CA ASN A 178 -2.08 -1.41 -3.46
C ASN A 178 -2.76 -1.65 -4.81
N VAL A 179 -2.19 -2.52 -5.63
CA VAL A 179 -2.85 -3.11 -6.81
C VAL A 179 -3.49 -4.42 -6.40
N TYR A 180 -4.78 -4.58 -6.70
CA TYR A 180 -5.58 -5.70 -6.23
C TYR A 180 -5.61 -6.84 -7.24
N LEU A 181 -5.04 -7.99 -6.88
CA LEU A 181 -4.97 -9.17 -7.74
C LEU A 181 -6.07 -10.18 -7.43
N ASP A 182 -6.39 -10.37 -6.15
CA ASP A 182 -7.54 -11.17 -5.71
C ASP A 182 -8.09 -10.68 -4.37
N LEU A 183 -9.38 -10.96 -4.17
CA LEU A 183 -10.17 -10.41 -3.07
C LEU A 183 -11.13 -11.47 -2.53
N PRO A 184 -11.35 -11.59 -1.22
CA PRO A 184 -12.38 -12.46 -0.68
C PRO A 184 -13.78 -12.05 -1.16
N ASN A 185 -14.76 -12.97 -1.11
CA ASN A 185 -16.15 -12.63 -1.45
C ASN A 185 -16.81 -11.74 -0.38
N ARG A 186 -16.26 -11.74 0.84
CA ARG A 186 -16.65 -10.89 1.98
C ARG A 186 -15.42 -10.54 2.80
N GLY A 187 -15.39 -9.34 3.39
CA GLY A 187 -14.21 -8.89 4.12
C GLY A 187 -13.16 -8.28 3.20
N GLY A 188 -11.97 -7.97 3.74
CA GLY A 188 -10.88 -7.38 2.97
C GLY A 188 -11.13 -5.92 2.53
N GLU A 189 -12.17 -5.27 3.06
CA GLU A 189 -12.42 -3.85 2.83
C GLU A 189 -11.32 -3.00 3.48
N LEU A 190 -10.92 -1.94 2.78
CA LEU A 190 -10.00 -0.93 3.28
C LEU A 190 -10.79 0.10 4.08
N GLU A 191 -10.38 0.33 5.32
CA GLU A 191 -10.97 1.32 6.21
C GLU A 191 -10.00 2.49 6.43
N LEU A 192 -10.52 3.71 6.41
CA LEU A 192 -9.78 4.97 6.55
C LEU A 192 -10.52 5.86 7.56
N TRP A 193 -9.79 6.39 8.53
CA TRP A 193 -10.33 7.27 9.58
C TRP A 193 -9.97 8.73 9.31
N GLU A 194 -10.71 9.68 9.90
CA GLU A 194 -10.29 11.09 9.86
C GLU A 194 -8.99 11.34 10.63
N ALA A 195 -8.69 10.47 11.60
CA ALA A 195 -7.52 10.54 12.45
C ALA A 195 -6.20 10.55 11.64
N TYR A 196 -5.40 11.57 11.89
CA TYR A 196 -4.08 11.78 11.30
C TYR A 196 -3.09 12.12 12.42
N PRO A 197 -2.72 11.13 13.26
CA PRO A 197 -1.89 11.37 14.42
C PRO A 197 -0.47 11.75 14.01
N ASP A 198 0.16 12.61 14.80
CA ASP A 198 1.62 12.71 14.77
C ASP A 198 2.27 11.48 15.42
N GLU A 199 3.59 11.45 15.52
CA GLU A 199 4.28 10.28 16.07
C GLU A 199 4.05 10.09 17.57
N SER A 200 3.87 11.18 18.33
CA SER A 200 3.59 11.09 19.77
C SER A 200 2.17 10.60 20.02
N ASP A 201 1.19 11.14 19.28
CA ASP A 201 -0.20 10.72 19.35
C ASP A 201 -0.35 9.27 18.89
N TYR A 202 0.38 8.85 17.84
CA TYR A 202 0.38 7.47 17.38
C TYR A 202 0.92 6.51 18.44
N GLN A 203 2.02 6.87 19.13
CA GLN A 203 2.56 6.06 20.23
C GLN A 203 1.58 5.95 21.40
N GLN A 204 0.90 7.04 21.76
CA GLN A 204 -0.12 7.02 22.81
C GLN A 204 -1.31 6.12 22.44
N LEU A 205 -1.78 6.20 21.19
CA LEU A 205 -2.86 5.35 20.67
C LEU A 205 -2.46 3.87 20.59
N SER A 206 -1.19 3.60 20.23
CA SER A 206 -0.66 2.24 20.16
C SER A 206 -0.50 1.60 21.55
N GLY A 207 -0.18 2.41 22.57
CA GLY A 207 0.01 1.94 23.94
C GLY A 207 1.13 0.89 24.04
N ASP A 208 0.87 -0.21 24.76
CA ASP A 208 1.82 -1.31 24.93
C ASP A 208 1.81 -2.33 23.79
N ARG A 209 1.07 -2.07 22.69
CA ARG A 209 0.98 -3.00 21.56
C ARG A 209 2.29 -3.03 20.79
N THR A 210 2.70 -4.22 20.35
CA THR A 210 3.84 -4.40 19.46
C THR A 210 3.64 -3.68 18.12
N TRP A 211 2.40 -3.64 17.63
CA TRP A 211 2.05 -3.00 16.36
C TRP A 211 0.58 -2.57 16.32
N GLY A 212 0.33 -1.49 15.57
CA GLY A 212 -1.00 -0.94 15.33
C GLY A 212 -1.65 -0.30 16.57
N ILE A 213 -2.90 0.07 16.40
CA ILE A 213 -3.76 0.75 17.35
C ILE A 213 -4.94 -0.18 17.64
N ASP A 214 -5.43 -0.18 18.88
CA ASP A 214 -6.68 -0.86 19.20
C ASP A 214 -7.84 -0.19 18.45
N ARG A 215 -8.54 -0.97 17.63
CA ARG A 215 -9.71 -0.54 16.84
C ARG A 215 -10.78 0.15 17.68
N HIS A 216 -10.96 -0.23 18.94
CA HIS A 216 -11.93 0.41 19.83
C HIS A 216 -11.56 1.84 20.23
N LEU A 217 -10.30 2.24 20.08
CA LEU A 217 -9.80 3.58 20.42
C LEU A 217 -9.95 4.60 19.29
N VAL A 218 -10.07 4.14 18.04
CA VAL A 218 -10.11 5.02 16.85
C VAL A 218 -11.53 5.30 16.35
N GLY A 219 -12.54 4.60 16.90
CA GLY A 219 -13.95 4.80 16.54
C GLY A 219 -14.31 4.24 15.16
N GLU A 220 -15.39 4.75 14.57
CA GLU A 220 -15.85 4.30 13.25
C GLU A 220 -15.02 4.92 12.11
N PRO A 221 -14.74 4.17 11.03
CA PRO A 221 -14.02 4.71 9.88
C PRO A 221 -14.84 5.77 9.17
N ALA A 222 -14.17 6.81 8.70
CA ALA A 222 -14.77 7.86 7.87
C ALA A 222 -15.09 7.37 6.46
N LEU A 223 -14.33 6.38 5.99
CA LEU A 223 -14.46 5.79 4.67
C LEU A 223 -14.14 4.30 4.73
N THR A 224 -15.02 3.49 4.14
CA THR A 224 -14.79 2.07 3.89
C THR A 224 -14.90 1.81 2.39
N LEU A 225 -13.86 1.19 1.82
CA LEU A 225 -13.78 0.87 0.40
C LEU A 225 -13.75 -0.64 0.21
N SER A 226 -14.68 -1.15 -0.60
CA SER A 226 -14.62 -2.49 -1.18
C SER A 226 -13.84 -2.41 -2.50
N PRO A 227 -12.59 -2.91 -2.55
CA PRO A 227 -11.78 -2.83 -3.74
C PRO A 227 -12.32 -3.74 -4.84
N GLU A 228 -11.87 -3.53 -6.06
CA GLU A 228 -12.13 -4.36 -7.23
C GLU A 228 -10.83 -4.96 -7.76
N THR A 229 -10.91 -6.18 -8.31
CA THR A 229 -9.74 -6.81 -8.91
C THR A 229 -9.28 -6.01 -10.14
N GLY A 230 -7.97 -5.77 -10.24
CA GLY A 230 -7.34 -5.05 -11.34
C GLY A 230 -7.23 -3.54 -11.15
N GLU A 231 -7.85 -2.99 -10.11
CA GLU A 231 -7.67 -1.58 -9.74
C GLU A 231 -6.44 -1.36 -8.85
N ALA A 232 -6.02 -0.11 -8.74
CA ALA A 232 -5.14 0.35 -7.66
C ALA A 232 -5.86 1.37 -6.78
N ILE A 233 -5.62 1.31 -5.47
CA ILE A 233 -6.10 2.32 -4.52
C ILE A 233 -4.90 3.02 -3.89
N VAL A 234 -4.86 4.35 -4.02
CA VAL A 234 -3.83 5.21 -3.42
C VAL A 234 -4.41 5.93 -2.22
N ILE A 235 -3.69 5.94 -1.10
CA ILE A 235 -4.05 6.64 0.14
C ILE A 235 -2.85 7.42 0.70
N ASP A 236 -3.12 8.34 1.62
CA ASP A 236 -2.11 8.84 2.54
C ASP A 236 -2.04 7.90 3.76
N PRO A 237 -0.96 7.10 3.94
CA PRO A 237 -0.89 6.11 4.99
C PRO A 237 -0.50 6.70 6.35
N ARG A 238 -0.23 8.02 6.45
CA ARG A 238 -0.10 8.70 7.75
C ARG A 238 -1.46 8.93 8.41
N ARG A 239 -2.55 8.82 7.64
CA ARG A 239 -3.91 8.66 8.15
C ARG A 239 -4.09 7.27 8.73
N VAL A 240 -4.84 7.15 9.82
CA VAL A 240 -5.16 5.82 10.38
C VAL A 240 -5.96 5.02 9.37
N HIS A 241 -5.52 3.79 9.11
CA HIS A 241 -6.14 2.89 8.15
C HIS A 241 -5.99 1.42 8.58
N ALA A 242 -6.88 0.57 8.08
CA ALA A 242 -6.96 -0.85 8.42
C ALA A 242 -7.49 -1.65 7.23
N VAL A 243 -7.34 -2.98 7.25
CA VAL A 243 -7.98 -3.86 6.27
C VAL A 243 -8.72 -4.96 6.98
N ARG A 244 -10.06 -4.98 6.85
CA ARG A 244 -10.91 -5.97 7.50
C ARG A 244 -10.47 -7.40 7.20
N PRO A 245 -10.68 -8.35 8.14
CA PRO A 245 -10.33 -9.75 7.93
C PRO A 245 -10.95 -10.30 6.65
N SER A 246 -10.15 -11.05 5.88
CA SER A 246 -10.66 -11.78 4.71
C SER A 246 -11.50 -12.97 5.16
N ALA A 247 -12.69 -13.19 4.61
CA ALA A 247 -13.57 -14.24 5.12
C ALA A 247 -13.22 -15.65 4.59
N ASP A 248 -13.11 -15.81 3.28
CA ASP A 248 -13.17 -17.12 2.62
C ASP A 248 -11.98 -17.48 1.73
N ARG A 249 -11.25 -16.48 1.21
CA ARG A 249 -10.01 -16.69 0.44
C ARG A 249 -9.01 -15.57 0.68
N PRO A 250 -7.73 -15.75 0.32
CA PRO A 250 -6.73 -14.72 0.53
C PRO A 250 -7.04 -13.43 -0.24
N ARG A 251 -6.76 -12.28 0.39
CA ARG A 251 -6.62 -11.00 -0.31
C ARG A 251 -5.18 -10.88 -0.80
N VAL A 252 -5.00 -10.82 -2.12
CA VAL A 252 -3.68 -10.76 -2.76
C VAL A 252 -3.48 -9.40 -3.42
N THR A 253 -2.41 -8.72 -3.04
CA THR A 253 -2.10 -7.37 -3.54
C THR A 253 -0.63 -7.20 -3.89
N VAL A 254 -0.33 -6.26 -4.78
CA VAL A 254 1.02 -5.72 -4.93
C VAL A 254 1.05 -4.34 -4.30
N GLY A 255 1.81 -4.21 -3.21
CA GLY A 255 1.91 -2.98 -2.42
C GLY A 255 3.22 -2.26 -2.66
N LEU A 256 3.15 -0.93 -2.71
CA LEU A 256 4.31 -0.04 -2.69
C LEU A 256 3.94 1.31 -2.06
N PHE A 257 4.96 2.04 -1.63
CA PHE A 257 4.88 3.42 -1.18
C PHE A 257 5.39 4.36 -2.27
N ILE A 258 4.92 5.61 -2.21
CA ILE A 258 5.32 6.71 -3.07
C ILE A 258 5.76 7.87 -2.18
N GLY A 259 6.93 8.41 -2.44
CA GLY A 259 7.54 9.51 -1.71
C GLY A 259 7.52 10.75 -2.58
N VAL A 260 6.90 11.80 -2.07
CA VAL A 260 6.89 13.12 -2.70
C VAL A 260 8.05 13.94 -2.14
N ARG A 261 8.90 14.43 -3.03
CA ARG A 261 10.01 15.33 -2.73
C ARG A 261 9.83 16.64 -3.49
N THR A 262 10.45 17.71 -3.00
CA THR A 262 10.26 19.04 -3.58
C THR A 262 11.01 19.15 -4.90
N ASN A 263 10.30 19.39 -6.01
CA ASN A 263 10.88 19.55 -7.36
C ASN A 263 11.71 18.35 -7.85
N GLU A 264 11.40 17.16 -7.38
CA GLU A 264 12.11 15.92 -7.71
C GLU A 264 11.15 14.85 -8.24
N PRO A 265 11.67 13.83 -8.94
CA PRO A 265 10.88 12.65 -9.29
C PRO A 265 10.26 12.03 -8.05
N LEU A 266 9.06 11.46 -8.19
CA LEU A 266 8.48 10.60 -7.17
C LEU A 266 9.44 9.44 -6.88
N ALA A 267 9.53 9.02 -5.62
CA ALA A 267 10.31 7.87 -5.22
C ALA A 267 9.39 6.69 -4.91
N VAL A 268 9.63 5.51 -5.46
CA VAL A 268 8.85 4.30 -5.15
C VAL A 268 9.68 3.28 -4.38
N TRP A 269 9.10 2.64 -3.38
CA TRP A 269 9.71 1.57 -2.59
C TRP A 269 8.64 0.68 -1.94
N SER A 270 9.06 -0.39 -1.30
CA SER A 270 8.29 -1.11 -0.29
C SER A 270 9.17 -1.52 0.87
#